data_AF-A0A2E8LBX7-F1
#
_entry.id   AF-A0A2E8LBX7-F1
#
_cell.length_a   1.000
_cell.length_b   1.000
_cell.length_c   1.000
_cell.angle_alpha   90.00
_cell.angle_beta   90.00
_cell.angle_gamma   90.00
#
_symmetry.space_group_name_H-M   'P 1'
#
loop_
_entity.id
_entity.type
_entity.pdbx_description
1 polymer ?
#
loop_
_entity_poly.entity_id
_entity_poly.type
_entity_poly.pdbx_seq_one_letter_code
_entity_poly.pdbx_strand_id
1 'polypeptide(L)'
;MITGEYKGASLGTLAIALTVAVGLVVGLGVSDDEQPAPTSTAADSAFPDGTIDGPVMRHLPPFDAASDAAEILGTLVLEGECLLLISLQGSRLPIVWPAGATWDAEDQAVVLHSDERFSIDSNIEGTGLYADTEQVVSWLGDEAAALAATCVEGEFDEVAYLENTPDAVRHAMITLGS
;
A
#
# COMPACT_ATOMS: atom_id res chain seq x y z
N MET A 1 7.56 -40.45 32.11
CA MET A 1 8.87 -40.46 32.82
C MET A 1 9.89 -41.07 31.89
N ILE A 2 10.83 -40.26 31.39
CA ILE A 2 12.29 -40.50 31.43
C ILE A 2 12.90 -39.13 31.09
N THR A 3 13.67 -38.67 32.05
CA THR A 3 14.44 -37.43 32.13
C THR A 3 15.69 -37.55 31.25
N GLY A 4 16.15 -36.43 30.68
CA GLY A 4 17.39 -36.40 29.90
C GLY A 4 17.85 -34.96 29.67
N GLU A 5 18.38 -34.34 30.74
CA GLU A 5 19.13 -33.09 30.68
C GLU A 5 20.47 -33.31 29.98
N TYR A 6 20.84 -32.44 29.04
CA TYR A 6 22.23 -32.27 28.62
C TYR A 6 22.64 -30.82 28.79
N LYS A 7 23.58 -30.66 29.71
CA LYS A 7 24.27 -29.43 30.13
C LYS A 7 25.51 -29.29 29.24
N GLY A 8 25.69 -28.13 28.61
CA GLY A 8 26.87 -27.84 27.81
C GLY A 8 27.03 -26.35 27.57
N ALA A 9 27.54 -25.63 28.56
CA ALA A 9 27.99 -24.25 28.42
C ALA A 9 29.31 -24.21 27.64
N SER A 10 29.44 -23.27 26.70
CA SER A 10 30.76 -22.79 26.27
C SER A 10 30.71 -21.27 26.12
N LEU A 11 31.37 -20.60 27.07
CA LEU A 11 31.73 -19.20 27.05
C LEU A 11 32.85 -19.00 26.01
N GLY A 12 32.66 -18.07 25.09
CA GLY A 12 33.66 -17.67 24.11
C GLY A 12 33.66 -16.16 23.95
N THR A 13 34.23 -15.46 24.94
CA THR A 13 34.56 -14.04 24.90
C THR A 13 35.54 -13.77 23.76
N LEU A 14 35.21 -12.88 22.83
CA LEU A 14 36.20 -12.19 21.99
C LEU A 14 35.86 -10.70 21.93
N ALA A 15 36.45 -9.97 22.87
CA ALA A 15 36.62 -8.54 22.76
C ALA A 15 37.71 -8.28 21.70
N ILE A 16 37.39 -7.49 20.68
CA ILE A 16 38.38 -6.83 19.85
C ILE A 16 38.09 -5.33 19.94
N ALA A 17 38.76 -4.68 20.88
CA ALA A 17 39.02 -3.25 20.86
C ALA A 17 40.31 -3.03 20.07
N LEU A 18 40.34 -2.06 19.15
CA LEU A 18 41.50 -1.34 18.58
C LEU A 18 40.99 -0.64 17.30
N THR A 19 41.25 0.61 16.92
CA THR A 19 42.03 1.74 17.46
C THR A 19 41.55 2.97 16.67
N VAL A 20 41.41 4.12 17.32
CA VAL A 20 41.21 5.40 16.65
C VAL A 20 42.52 5.83 15.98
N ALA A 21 42.48 6.15 14.69
CA ALA A 21 43.53 6.90 13.99
C ALA A 21 42.89 8.13 13.34
N VAL A 22 43.09 9.29 13.97
CA VAL A 22 42.83 10.60 13.37
C VAL A 22 44.00 10.92 12.44
N GLY A 23 43.75 10.83 11.13
CA GLY A 23 44.68 11.28 10.10
C GLY A 23 44.22 12.62 9.52
N LEU A 24 44.85 13.71 9.95
CA LEU A 24 44.72 15.02 9.34
C LEU A 24 45.60 15.07 8.08
N VAL A 25 45.01 15.12 6.89
CA VAL A 25 45.73 15.36 5.63
C VAL A 25 45.28 16.70 5.07
N VAL A 26 46.17 17.70 5.13
CA VAL A 26 46.04 18.95 4.38
C VAL A 26 46.63 18.70 2.99
N GLY A 27 45.76 18.46 2.01
CA GLY A 27 46.12 18.33 0.61
C GLY A 27 45.36 19.37 -0.22
N LEU A 28 46.05 20.43 -0.64
CA LEU A 28 45.62 21.31 -1.72
C LEU A 28 45.70 20.49 -3.02
N GLY A 29 44.55 20.06 -3.52
CA GLY A 29 44.43 19.35 -4.79
C GLY A 29 43.06 19.66 -5.40
N VAL A 30 43.08 20.28 -6.57
CA VAL A 30 41.91 20.47 -7.42
C VAL A 30 41.27 19.11 -7.70
N SER A 31 40.02 18.93 -7.29
CA SER A 31 39.16 17.85 -7.78
C SER A 31 37.74 18.40 -7.85
N ASP A 32 37.23 18.38 -9.07
CA ASP A 32 35.87 18.60 -9.48
C ASP A 32 35.02 17.49 -8.82
N ASP A 33 34.61 17.71 -7.56
CA ASP A 33 33.72 16.81 -6.83
C ASP A 33 32.30 17.34 -6.99
N GLU A 34 31.76 17.14 -8.20
CA GLU A 34 30.31 17.09 -8.39
C GLU A 34 29.84 15.88 -7.59
N GLN A 35 29.62 16.09 -6.29
CA GLN A 35 29.06 15.10 -5.40
C GLN A 35 27.76 14.61 -6.06
N PRO A 36 27.69 13.35 -6.52
CA PRO A 36 26.47 12.83 -7.09
C PRO A 36 25.42 13.01 -6.01
N ALA A 37 24.35 13.77 -6.31
CA ALA A 37 23.16 13.77 -5.48
C ALA A 37 22.84 12.31 -5.14
N PRO A 38 22.38 11.99 -3.91
CA PRO A 38 21.89 10.65 -3.64
C PRO A 38 20.85 10.38 -4.72
N THR A 39 21.21 9.52 -5.67
CA THR A 39 20.28 9.06 -6.69
C THR A 39 19.28 8.32 -5.84
N SER A 40 18.12 8.95 -5.65
CA SER A 40 16.99 8.31 -5.00
C SER A 40 16.76 7.06 -5.80
N THR A 41 17.34 5.96 -5.33
CA THR A 41 17.02 4.62 -5.76
C THR A 41 15.77 4.28 -4.96
N ALA A 42 14.73 5.12 -5.08
CA ALA A 42 13.38 4.61 -5.02
C ALA A 42 13.37 3.66 -6.21
N ALA A 43 13.49 2.37 -5.91
CA ALA A 43 13.58 1.34 -6.89
C ALA A 43 12.50 1.59 -7.93
N ASP A 44 12.89 1.52 -9.20
CA ASP A 44 11.98 1.31 -10.32
C ASP A 44 11.40 -0.09 -10.12
N SER A 45 10.58 -0.24 -9.08
CA SER A 45 9.86 -1.45 -8.77
C SER A 45 8.83 -1.56 -9.87
N ALA A 46 8.91 -2.64 -10.66
CA ALA A 46 7.89 -2.87 -11.67
C ALA A 46 6.52 -2.99 -11.01
N PHE A 47 5.48 -2.54 -11.70
CA PHE A 47 4.11 -2.78 -11.26
C PHE A 47 3.83 -4.30 -11.20
N PRO A 48 3.15 -4.80 -10.18
CA PRO A 48 2.62 -6.16 -10.17
C PRO A 48 1.62 -6.36 -11.32
N ASP A 49 1.60 -7.57 -11.86
CA ASP A 49 0.71 -7.95 -12.95
C ASP A 49 -0.76 -8.07 -12.48
N GLY A 50 -1.71 -7.87 -13.39
CA GLY A 50 -3.13 -8.12 -13.16
C GLY A 50 -3.85 -7.05 -12.34
N THR A 51 -5.18 -7.16 -12.28
CA THR A 51 -6.09 -6.22 -11.61
C THR A 51 -6.53 -6.68 -10.22
N ILE A 52 -6.13 -7.88 -9.79
CA ILE A 52 -6.48 -8.45 -8.48
C ILE A 52 -5.21 -8.95 -7.78
N ASP A 53 -5.12 -8.71 -6.47
CA ASP A 53 -4.19 -9.38 -5.56
C ASP A 53 -4.87 -9.59 -4.19
N GLY A 54 -5.21 -10.83 -3.87
CA GLY A 54 -6.08 -11.12 -2.73
C GLY A 54 -7.41 -10.35 -2.84
N PRO A 55 -7.83 -9.60 -1.82
CA PRO A 55 -9.06 -8.81 -1.85
C PRO A 55 -8.88 -7.44 -2.54
N VAL A 56 -7.67 -7.08 -2.97
CA VAL A 56 -7.38 -5.80 -3.61
C VAL A 56 -7.73 -5.88 -5.09
N MET A 57 -8.71 -5.10 -5.52
CA MET A 57 -8.88 -4.72 -6.92
C MET A 57 -8.05 -3.46 -7.20
N ARG A 58 -7.38 -3.39 -8.35
CA ARG A 58 -6.54 -2.24 -8.73
C ARG A 58 -6.63 -1.89 -10.20
N HIS A 59 -6.27 -0.64 -10.51
CA HIS A 59 -5.96 -0.22 -11.88
C HIS A 59 -4.77 -0.98 -12.47
N LEU A 60 -4.71 -1.02 -13.80
CA LEU A 60 -3.50 -1.39 -14.52
C LEU A 60 -2.57 -0.17 -14.68
N PRO A 61 -1.25 -0.39 -14.78
CA PRO A 61 -0.30 0.68 -15.08
C PRO A 61 -0.47 1.20 -16.52
N PRO A 62 0.08 2.40 -16.82
CA PRO A 62 0.79 3.30 -15.91
C PRO A 62 -0.17 4.14 -15.06
N PHE A 63 0.36 4.95 -14.14
CA PHE A 63 -0.42 6.04 -13.55
C PHE A 63 -0.78 7.07 -14.62
N ASP A 64 -2.05 7.13 -15.02
CA ASP A 64 -2.49 7.95 -16.15
C ASP A 64 -3.89 8.57 -16.00
N ALA A 65 -4.61 8.25 -14.91
CA ALA A 65 -5.98 8.68 -14.72
C ALA A 65 -6.12 9.65 -13.55
N ALA A 66 -6.35 10.93 -13.88
CA ALA A 66 -6.89 11.95 -13.00
C ALA A 66 -8.12 12.57 -13.67
N SER A 67 -9.19 12.83 -12.91
CA SER A 67 -10.46 13.35 -13.40
C SER A 67 -11.01 14.44 -12.47
N ASP A 68 -12.15 15.05 -12.82
CA ASP A 68 -12.91 15.87 -11.87
C ASP A 68 -13.50 14.95 -10.80
N ALA A 69 -12.66 14.60 -9.83
CA ALA A 69 -12.87 13.49 -8.92
C ALA A 69 -13.78 13.84 -7.74
N ALA A 70 -14.68 12.90 -7.42
CA ALA A 70 -15.40 12.87 -6.17
C ALA A 70 -14.44 12.59 -5.01
N GLU A 71 -14.76 13.14 -3.84
CA GLU A 71 -14.13 12.74 -2.59
C GLU A 71 -14.60 11.33 -2.22
N ILE A 72 -13.63 10.46 -1.92
CA ILE A 72 -13.83 9.11 -1.41
C ILE A 72 -13.29 9.10 0.02
N LEU A 73 -14.18 8.95 1.00
CA LEU A 73 -13.84 9.01 2.41
C LEU A 73 -14.61 7.93 3.19
N GLY A 74 -13.89 7.15 3.98
CA GLY A 74 -14.49 6.09 4.78
C GLY A 74 -13.47 5.23 5.53
N THR A 75 -13.98 4.15 6.12
CA THR A 75 -13.19 3.18 6.89
C THR A 75 -13.05 1.87 6.11
N LEU A 76 -11.84 1.31 6.07
CA LEU A 76 -11.60 0.02 5.43
C LEU A 76 -12.10 -1.13 6.29
N VAL A 77 -12.83 -2.06 5.67
CA VAL A 77 -13.33 -3.28 6.30
C VAL A 77 -13.06 -4.45 5.37
N LEU A 78 -12.69 -5.61 5.94
CA LEU A 78 -12.55 -6.86 5.20
C LEU A 78 -13.63 -7.85 5.66
N GLU A 79 -14.45 -8.32 4.74
CA GLU A 79 -15.48 -9.32 4.98
C GLU A 79 -15.39 -10.46 3.98
N GLY A 80 -14.88 -11.61 4.42
CA GLY A 80 -14.54 -12.70 3.52
C GLY A 80 -13.46 -12.24 2.53
N GLU A 81 -13.80 -12.22 1.23
CA GLU A 81 -12.94 -11.72 0.15
C GLU A 81 -13.18 -10.26 -0.21
N CYS A 82 -14.15 -9.61 0.42
CA CYS A 82 -14.56 -8.24 0.10
C CYS A 82 -13.79 -7.22 0.92
N LEU A 83 -12.85 -6.52 0.27
CA LEU A 83 -12.31 -5.28 0.79
C LEU A 83 -13.29 -4.14 0.47
N LEU A 84 -13.85 -3.57 1.52
CA LEU A 84 -14.92 -2.58 1.45
C LEU A 84 -14.47 -1.25 2.06
N LEU A 85 -14.99 -0.17 1.50
CA LEU A 85 -15.04 1.13 2.11
C LEU A 85 -16.42 1.34 2.74
N ILE A 86 -16.45 1.59 4.05
CA ILE A 86 -17.64 2.04 4.75
C ILE A 86 -17.63 3.57 4.72
N SER A 87 -18.50 4.17 3.90
CA SER A 87 -18.58 5.63 3.77
C SER A 87 -19.10 6.27 5.05
N LEU A 88 -18.93 7.58 5.21
CA LEU A 88 -19.51 8.33 6.34
C LEU A 88 -21.04 8.23 6.43
N GLN A 89 -21.70 7.87 5.32
CA GLN A 89 -23.15 7.69 5.26
C GLN A 89 -23.57 6.24 5.54
N GLY A 90 -22.60 5.34 5.77
CA GLY A 90 -22.83 3.92 6.02
C GLY A 90 -22.96 3.05 4.77
N SER A 91 -22.76 3.62 3.58
CA SER A 91 -22.69 2.83 2.34
C SER A 91 -21.48 1.92 2.36
N ARG A 92 -21.61 0.73 1.76
CA ARG A 92 -20.60 -0.33 1.79
C ARG A 92 -20.20 -0.62 0.36
N LEU A 93 -19.00 -0.17 0.01
CA LEU A 93 -18.58 -0.09 -1.39
C LEU A 93 -17.31 -0.91 -1.59
N PRO A 94 -17.28 -1.88 -2.53
CA PRO A 94 -16.02 -2.43 -2.99
C PRO A 94 -15.10 -1.32 -3.48
N ILE A 95 -13.80 -1.48 -3.29
CA ILE A 95 -12.83 -0.43 -3.60
C ILE A 95 -11.83 -0.89 -4.66
N VAL A 96 -11.60 -0.03 -5.66
CA VAL A 96 -10.50 -0.16 -6.61
C VAL A 96 -9.40 0.82 -6.23
N TRP A 97 -8.20 0.29 -6.06
CA TRP A 97 -6.98 0.99 -5.66
C TRP A 97 -6.12 1.42 -6.84
N PRO A 98 -5.25 2.43 -6.68
CA PRO A 98 -4.28 2.82 -7.70
C PRO A 98 -3.41 1.65 -8.15
N ALA A 99 -2.87 1.75 -9.37
CA ALA A 99 -1.98 0.73 -9.92
C ALA A 99 -0.82 0.46 -8.96
N GLY A 100 -0.47 -0.81 -8.85
CA GLY A 100 0.61 -1.28 -7.98
C GLY A 100 0.25 -1.49 -6.51
N ALA A 101 -1.00 -1.24 -6.11
CA ALA A 101 -1.49 -1.69 -4.83
C ALA A 101 -1.44 -3.22 -4.71
N THR A 102 -0.93 -3.73 -3.59
CA THR A 102 -0.82 -5.16 -3.27
C THR A 102 -1.45 -5.45 -1.91
N TRP A 103 -1.70 -6.73 -1.63
CA TRP A 103 -2.24 -7.19 -0.36
C TRP A 103 -1.15 -7.82 0.52
N ASP A 104 -0.96 -7.25 1.70
CA ASP A 104 -0.20 -7.87 2.78
C ASP A 104 -1.15 -8.71 3.65
N ALA A 105 -1.09 -10.03 3.46
CA ALA A 105 -1.98 -10.96 4.17
C ALA A 105 -1.61 -11.16 5.65
N GLU A 106 -0.35 -10.92 6.04
CA GLU A 106 0.09 -11.08 7.43
C GLU A 106 -0.43 -9.93 8.29
N ASP A 107 -0.30 -8.70 7.78
CA ASP A 107 -0.73 -7.48 8.48
C ASP A 107 -2.17 -7.06 8.13
N GLN A 108 -2.82 -7.77 7.21
CA GLN A 108 -4.13 -7.43 6.64
C GLN A 108 -4.18 -5.96 6.19
N ALA A 109 -3.30 -5.62 5.25
CA ALA A 109 -3.14 -4.25 4.79
C ALA A 109 -3.03 -4.15 3.27
N VAL A 110 -3.57 -3.07 2.72
CA VAL A 110 -3.23 -2.67 1.36
C VAL A 110 -1.91 -1.92 1.39
N VAL A 111 -0.98 -2.31 0.52
CA VAL A 111 0.32 -1.66 0.37
C VAL A 111 0.35 -0.99 -1.00
N LEU A 112 0.43 0.34 -1.01
CA LEU A 112 0.54 1.10 -2.25
C LEU A 112 1.91 0.93 -2.90
N HIS A 113 2.00 1.33 -4.17
CA HIS A 113 3.27 1.37 -4.89
C HIS A 113 4.33 2.26 -4.20
N SER A 114 3.90 3.26 -3.43
CA SER A 114 4.75 4.13 -2.61
C SER A 114 5.25 3.50 -1.30
N ASP A 115 4.96 2.22 -1.07
CA ASP A 115 5.13 1.49 0.20
C ASP A 115 4.26 1.99 1.37
N GLU A 116 3.35 2.93 1.12
CA GLU A 116 2.37 3.35 2.13
C GLU A 116 1.37 2.22 2.42
N ARG A 117 1.06 2.03 3.71
CA ARG A 117 0.24 0.92 4.20
C ARG A 117 -1.10 1.40 4.77
N PHE A 118 -2.16 0.67 4.45
CA PHE A 118 -3.52 0.89 4.93
C PHE A 118 -4.08 -0.41 5.49
N SER A 119 -3.98 -0.57 6.81
CA SER A 119 -4.55 -1.72 7.52
C SER A 119 -6.08 -1.65 7.53
N ILE A 120 -6.73 -2.81 7.69
CA ILE A 120 -8.16 -2.83 8.04
C ILE A 120 -8.43 -1.95 9.27
N ASP A 121 -9.62 -1.36 9.34
CA ASP A 121 -10.06 -0.32 10.29
C ASP A 121 -9.39 1.05 10.11
N SER A 122 -8.48 1.22 9.15
CA SER A 122 -7.94 2.54 8.81
C SER A 122 -9.01 3.41 8.16
N ASN A 123 -8.99 4.70 8.48
CA ASN A 123 -9.75 5.70 7.75
C ASN A 123 -8.92 6.20 6.57
N ILE A 124 -9.50 6.22 5.38
CA ILE A 124 -8.83 6.70 4.18
C ILE A 124 -9.60 7.86 3.56
N GLU A 125 -8.87 8.76 2.94
CA GLU A 125 -9.37 9.82 2.10
C GLU A 125 -8.65 9.72 0.76
N GLY A 126 -9.41 9.85 -0.32
CA GLY A 126 -8.87 9.88 -1.66
C GLY A 126 -9.76 10.61 -2.64
N THR A 127 -9.25 10.74 -3.84
CA THR A 127 -9.98 11.25 -5.00
C THR A 127 -10.34 10.07 -5.91
N GLY A 128 -11.50 10.12 -6.54
CA GLY A 128 -11.90 9.10 -7.51
C GLY A 128 -13.29 9.34 -8.09
N LEU A 129 -14.00 8.26 -8.35
CA LEU A 129 -15.39 8.27 -8.79
C LEU A 129 -16.13 7.06 -8.21
N TYR A 130 -17.45 7.05 -8.37
CA TYR A 130 -18.28 5.88 -8.08
C TYR A 130 -18.70 5.26 -9.42
N ALA A 131 -18.36 3.99 -9.60
CA ALA A 131 -18.63 3.25 -10.83
C ALA A 131 -19.60 2.11 -10.57
N ASP A 132 -20.46 1.81 -11.54
CA ASP A 132 -21.21 0.56 -11.53
C ASP A 132 -20.32 -0.62 -12.01
N THR A 133 -20.82 -1.84 -11.82
CA THR A 133 -20.09 -3.05 -12.22
C THR A 133 -19.87 -3.16 -13.74
N GLU A 134 -20.73 -2.57 -14.59
CA GLU A 134 -20.54 -2.58 -16.05
C GLU A 134 -19.34 -1.73 -16.46
N GLN A 135 -19.15 -0.57 -15.82
CA GLN A 135 -17.96 0.25 -15.99
C GLN A 135 -16.71 -0.49 -15.49
N VAL A 136 -16.79 -1.19 -14.36
CA VAL A 136 -15.68 -2.02 -13.86
C VAL A 136 -15.30 -3.11 -14.85
N VAL A 137 -16.26 -3.81 -15.49
CA VAL A 137 -15.97 -4.76 -16.58
C VAL A 137 -15.19 -4.07 -17.69
N SER A 138 -15.63 -2.89 -18.11
CA SER A 138 -15.01 -2.17 -19.21
C SER A 138 -13.57 -1.71 -18.91
N TRP A 139 -13.24 -1.43 -17.65
CA TRP A 139 -11.94 -0.87 -17.28
C TRP A 139 -10.95 -1.92 -16.75
N LEU A 140 -11.44 -2.88 -15.94
CA LEU A 140 -10.60 -3.84 -15.22
C LEU A 140 -10.78 -5.29 -15.69
N GLY A 141 -11.81 -5.56 -16.51
CA GLY A 141 -12.12 -6.88 -17.03
C GLY A 141 -13.06 -7.71 -16.14
N ASP A 142 -13.42 -8.89 -16.65
CA ASP A 142 -14.47 -9.74 -16.06
C ASP A 142 -14.15 -10.22 -14.65
N GLU A 143 -12.89 -10.50 -14.35
CA GLU A 143 -12.49 -11.05 -13.04
C GLU A 143 -12.70 -10.04 -11.91
N ALA A 144 -12.23 -8.80 -12.10
CA ALA A 144 -12.41 -7.72 -11.13
C ALA A 144 -13.90 -7.37 -10.98
N ALA A 145 -14.64 -7.32 -12.08
CA ALA A 145 -16.07 -7.09 -12.03
C ALA A 145 -16.84 -8.21 -11.32
N ALA A 146 -16.42 -9.47 -11.47
CA ALA A 146 -17.03 -10.59 -10.76
C ALA A 146 -16.79 -10.47 -9.25
N LEU A 147 -15.57 -10.14 -8.83
CA LEU A 147 -15.27 -9.88 -7.41
C LEU A 147 -16.12 -8.71 -6.89
N ALA A 148 -16.12 -7.58 -7.59
CA ALA A 148 -16.96 -6.43 -7.24
C ALA A 148 -18.43 -6.83 -7.07
N ALA A 149 -19.00 -7.57 -8.03
CA ALA A 149 -20.39 -8.03 -8.03
C ALA A 149 -20.74 -8.93 -6.84
N THR A 150 -19.78 -9.68 -6.28
CA THR A 150 -20.01 -10.46 -5.05
C THR A 150 -20.02 -9.60 -3.79
N CYS A 151 -19.44 -8.40 -3.85
CA CYS A 151 -19.18 -7.53 -2.72
C CYS A 151 -20.05 -6.27 -2.67
N VAL A 152 -20.68 -5.89 -3.78
CA VAL A 152 -21.60 -4.73 -3.81
C VAL A 152 -22.81 -4.98 -2.93
N GLU A 153 -23.13 -3.97 -2.13
CA GLU A 153 -24.35 -3.90 -1.33
C GLU A 153 -24.99 -2.53 -1.51
N GLY A 154 -26.29 -2.48 -1.78
CA GLY A 154 -27.03 -1.22 -1.90
C GLY A 154 -27.98 -1.19 -3.08
N GLU A 155 -28.55 -0.02 -3.37
CA GLU A 155 -29.49 0.18 -4.48
C GLU A 155 -28.78 0.41 -5.82
N PHE A 156 -27.52 0.88 -5.80
CA PHE A 156 -26.83 1.41 -6.98
C PHE A 156 -25.64 0.56 -7.44
N ASP A 157 -25.37 -0.59 -6.81
CA ASP A 157 -24.24 -1.49 -7.13
C ASP A 157 -22.93 -0.73 -7.39
N GLU A 158 -22.62 0.24 -6.52
CA GLU A 158 -21.51 1.17 -6.68
C GLU A 158 -20.19 0.60 -6.14
N VAL A 159 -19.12 0.92 -6.85
CA VAL A 159 -17.73 0.62 -6.53
C VAL A 159 -17.00 1.94 -6.37
N ALA A 160 -16.33 2.12 -5.23
CA ALA A 160 -15.44 3.26 -4.99
C ALA A 160 -14.17 3.08 -5.81
N TYR A 161 -13.96 3.94 -6.80
CA TYR A 161 -12.90 3.81 -7.78
C TYR A 161 -11.89 4.95 -7.61
N LEU A 162 -10.82 4.71 -6.85
CA LEU A 162 -9.78 5.72 -6.57
C LEU A 162 -9.05 6.14 -7.84
N GLU A 163 -8.52 7.35 -7.91
CA GLU A 163 -7.72 7.80 -9.06
C GLU A 163 -6.45 6.96 -9.24
N ASN A 164 -6.00 6.81 -10.48
CA ASN A 164 -4.77 6.07 -10.77
C ASN A 164 -3.55 7.00 -10.73
N THR A 165 -3.33 7.63 -9.58
CA THR A 165 -2.17 8.49 -9.33
C THR A 165 -1.44 8.03 -8.07
N PRO A 166 -0.12 8.28 -7.95
CA PRO A 166 0.67 7.76 -6.83
C PRO A 166 0.23 8.28 -5.46
N ASP A 167 -0.39 9.47 -5.42
CA ASP A 167 -0.78 10.16 -4.18
C ASP A 167 -2.32 10.25 -4.03
N ALA A 168 -3.07 9.39 -4.74
CA ALA A 168 -4.54 9.43 -4.78
C ALA A 168 -5.21 9.10 -3.44
N VAL A 169 -4.48 8.46 -2.51
CA VAL A 169 -5.00 7.96 -1.25
C VAL A 169 -4.09 8.39 -0.11
N ARG A 170 -4.70 8.81 1.00
CA ARG A 170 -4.02 9.18 2.23
C ARG A 170 -4.83 8.73 3.44
N HIS A 171 -4.19 8.63 4.59
CA HIS A 171 -4.89 8.42 5.86
C HIS A 171 -5.78 9.63 6.19
N ALA A 172 -7.05 9.37 6.46
CA ALA A 172 -7.99 10.41 6.86
C ALA A 172 -7.89 10.72 8.35
N MET A 173 -7.82 12.00 8.69
CA MET A 173 -8.01 12.48 10.07
C MET A 173 -9.49 12.77 10.31
N ILE A 174 -10.27 11.73 10.60
CA ILE A 174 -11.68 11.91 10.97
C ILE A 174 -11.77 12.38 12.42
N THR A 175 -11.92 13.68 12.63
CA THR A 175 -12.30 14.21 13.94
C THR A 175 -13.79 13.99 14.16
N LEU A 176 -14.15 12.95 14.91
CA LEU A 176 -15.51 12.79 15.41
C LEU A 176 -15.80 13.94 16.38
N GLY A 177 -16.65 14.88 15.96
CA GLY A 177 -17.13 15.97 16.81
C GLY A 177 -17.72 15.40 18.10
N SER A 178 -17.17 15.84 19.24
CA SER A 178 -17.63 15.46 20.59
C SER A 178 -18.97 16.09 20.96
#